data_AF-A0A6A6BS38-F1
#
_entry.id   AF-A0A6A6BS38-F1
#
_cell.length_a   1.000
_cell.length_b   1.000
_cell.length_c   1.000
_cell.angle_alpha   90.00
_cell.angle_beta   90.00
_cell.angle_gamma   90.00
#
_symmetry.space_group_name_H-M   'P 1'
#
loop_
_entity.id
_entity.type
_entity.pdbx_description
1 polymer ?
#
loop_
_entity_poly.entity_id
_entity_poly.type
_entity_poly.pdbx_seq_one_letter_code
_entity_poly.pdbx_strand_id
1 'polypeptide(L)'
;MRGTCRFWHYTRNLAANALDPANEARMLKYGYHADSEWNRELLFAAKKNLFGRRKENVEWRDGDGRVVAAEVGDGLKLVETMGRKRRDVLITCWAVRKWVLGTLAERE
;
A
#
# COMPACT_ATOMS: atom_id res chain seq x y z
N MET A 1 -0.37 13.93 11.41
CA MET A 1 -0.87 12.85 10.54
C MET A 1 -1.13 11.58 11.35
N ARG A 2 -2.29 11.48 12.03
CA ARG A 2 -2.72 10.24 12.69
C ARG A 2 -3.77 9.56 11.82
N GLY A 3 -3.32 9.04 10.68
CA GLY A 3 -4.21 8.52 9.65
C GLY A 3 -3.54 7.36 8.92
N THR A 4 -4.35 6.45 8.42
CA THR A 4 -3.96 5.29 7.62
C THR A 4 -2.90 5.64 6.57
N CYS A 5 -1.79 4.91 6.53
CA CYS A 5 -0.76 5.04 5.50
C CYS A 5 -1.00 3.99 4.41
N ARG A 6 -0.99 4.38 3.13
CA ARG A 6 -1.28 3.50 2.00
C ARG A 6 -0.13 3.55 1.00
N PHE A 7 0.31 2.39 0.56
CA PHE A 7 1.35 2.21 -0.43
C PHE A 7 0.74 1.68 -1.71
N TRP A 8 0.91 2.43 -2.79
CA TRP A 8 0.33 2.14 -4.09
C TRP A 8 1.44 1.82 -5.07
N HIS A 9 1.23 0.81 -5.90
CA HIS A 9 2.01 0.58 -7.08
C HIS A 9 1.32 1.28 -8.25
N TYR A 10 2.00 2.27 -8.81
CA TYR A 10 1.57 2.95 -10.02
C TYR A 10 2.31 2.36 -11.20
N THR A 11 1.57 1.81 -12.14
CA THR A 11 2.11 1.37 -13.42
C THR A 11 1.44 2.17 -14.52
N ARG A 12 2.24 2.62 -15.48
CA ARG A 12 1.67 3.20 -16.69
C ARG A 12 1.00 2.07 -17.45
N ASN A 13 -0.23 2.31 -17.93
CA ASN A 13 -0.90 1.38 -18.80
C ASN A 13 -0.17 1.35 -20.16
N LEU A 14 0.86 0.52 -20.25
CA LEU A 14 1.68 0.32 -21.46
C LEU A 14 0.95 -0.46 -22.55
N ALA A 15 -0.22 -1.01 -22.25
CA ALA A 15 -0.88 -1.97 -23.13
C ALA A 15 -1.55 -1.34 -24.36
N ALA A 16 -1.41 -0.02 -24.60
CA ALA A 16 -2.13 0.65 -25.69
C ALA A 16 -3.64 0.31 -25.67
N ASN A 17 -4.23 0.16 -24.47
CA ASN A 17 -5.66 -0.14 -24.26
C ASN A 17 -6.58 1.03 -24.62
N ALA A 18 -6.12 1.92 -25.51
CA ALA A 18 -6.98 2.85 -26.22
C ALA A 18 -8.01 2.09 -27.08
N LEU A 19 -7.66 0.87 -27.51
CA LEU A 19 -8.50 -0.03 -28.31
C LEU A 19 -9.36 -0.99 -27.47
N ASP A 20 -9.30 -0.93 -26.13
CA ASP A 20 -10.31 -1.61 -25.32
C ASP A 20 -11.65 -0.87 -25.54
N PRO A 21 -12.67 -1.52 -26.13
CA PRO A 21 -13.90 -0.84 -26.52
C PRO A 21 -14.59 -0.12 -25.35
N ALA A 22 -14.41 -0.61 -24.12
CA ALA A 22 -14.95 0.03 -22.93
C ALA A 22 -14.23 1.34 -22.58
N ASN A 23 -12.92 1.39 -22.83
CA ASN A 23 -12.08 2.55 -22.56
C ASN A 23 -12.23 3.59 -23.69
N GLU A 24 -12.33 3.14 -24.94
CA GLU A 24 -12.66 3.97 -26.09
C GLU A 24 -14.05 4.61 -25.95
N ALA A 25 -15.07 3.83 -25.59
CA ALA A 25 -16.42 4.33 -25.34
C ALA A 25 -16.45 5.37 -24.20
N ARG A 26 -15.64 5.18 -23.15
CA ARG A 26 -15.48 6.17 -22.09
C ARG A 26 -14.79 7.43 -22.59
N MET A 27 -13.72 7.31 -23.37
CA MET A 27 -13.00 8.47 -23.93
C MET A 27 -13.86 9.27 -24.91
N LEU A 28 -14.66 8.60 -25.75
CA LEU A 28 -15.59 9.26 -26.66
C LEU A 28 -16.72 9.98 -25.92
N LYS A 29 -17.20 9.42 -24.80
CA LYS A 29 -18.32 9.97 -24.03
C LYS A 29 -17.90 11.09 -23.06
N TYR A 30 -16.72 10.98 -22.45
CA TYR A 30 -16.30 11.86 -21.34
C TYR A 30 -14.99 12.63 -21.62
N GLY A 31 -14.28 12.32 -22.71
CA GLY A 31 -13.00 12.92 -23.05
C GLY A 31 -11.79 12.23 -22.42
N TYR A 32 -10.62 12.78 -22.67
CA TYR A 32 -9.35 12.31 -22.13
C TYR A 32 -9.19 12.72 -20.66
N HIS A 33 -8.79 11.77 -19.82
CA HIS A 33 -8.42 12.01 -18.42
C HIS A 33 -7.07 11.37 -18.13
N ALA A 34 -6.08 12.18 -17.73
CA ALA A 34 -4.71 11.72 -17.44
C ALA A 34 -4.67 10.59 -16.38
N ASP A 35 -5.59 10.61 -15.41
CA ASP A 35 -5.71 9.54 -14.41
C ASP A 35 -6.07 8.17 -15.02
N SER A 36 -6.64 8.14 -16.23
CA SER A 36 -6.98 6.91 -16.93
C SER A 36 -5.76 6.22 -17.57
N GLU A 37 -4.62 6.90 -17.64
CA GLU A 37 -3.35 6.29 -18.13
C GLU A 37 -2.64 5.46 -17.05
N TRP A 38 -3.01 5.65 -15.78
CA TRP A 38 -2.31 5.06 -14.65
C TRP A 38 -3.12 3.94 -14.03
N ASN A 39 -2.56 2.73 -14.03
CA ASN A 39 -3.08 1.65 -13.20
C ASN A 39 -2.57 1.82 -11.77
N ARG A 40 -3.49 1.77 -10.81
CA ARG A 40 -3.23 1.97 -9.38
C ARG A 40 -3.60 0.70 -8.62
N GLU A 41 -2.58 -0.02 -8.16
CA GLU A 41 -2.77 -1.21 -7.34
C GLU A 41 -2.37 -0.90 -5.89
N LEU A 42 -3.24 -1.20 -4.93
CA LEU A 42 -2.90 -1.06 -3.51
C LEU A 42 -2.01 -2.25 -3.11
N LEU A 43 -0.76 -1.97 -2.74
CA LEU A 43 0.14 -3.00 -2.22
C LEU A 43 -0.18 -3.29 -0.76
N PHE A 44 -0.09 -2.24 0.06
CA PHE A 44 -0.23 -2.35 1.51
C PHE A 44 -0.90 -1.13 2.12
N ALA A 45 -1.66 -1.35 3.19
CA ALA A 45 -2.24 -0.31 4.02
C ALA A 45 -1.90 -0.55 5.49
N ALA A 46 -1.28 0.43 6.14
CA ALA A 46 -0.99 0.44 7.56
C ALA A 46 -2.03 1.27 8.30
N LYS A 47 -2.79 0.64 9.20
CA LYS A 47 -3.86 1.28 9.99
C LYS A 47 -3.60 1.08 11.47
N LYS A 48 -3.62 2.17 12.24
CA LYS A 48 -3.60 2.09 13.70
C LYS A 48 -4.91 1.48 14.17
N ASN A 49 -4.84 0.39 14.92
CA ASN A 49 -6.02 -0.18 15.55
C ASN A 49 -6.38 0.70 16.77
N LEU A 50 -7.56 1.31 16.75
CA LEU A 50 -8.05 2.19 17.82
C LEU A 50 -8.82 1.42 18.91
N PHE A 51 -9.19 0.16 18.65
CA PHE A 51 -10.06 -0.64 19.52
C PHE A 51 -9.33 -1.79 20.23
N GLY A 52 -8.02 -1.94 20.02
CA GLY A 52 -7.21 -2.96 20.67
C GLY A 52 -6.79 -2.58 22.09
N ARG A 53 -6.89 -3.51 23.05
CA ARG A 53 -6.37 -3.37 24.43
C ARG A 53 -4.84 -3.13 24.51
N ARG A 54 -4.10 -3.24 23.41
CA ARG A 54 -2.65 -2.99 23.35
C ARG A 54 -2.38 -1.59 22.81
N LYS A 55 -1.62 -0.82 23.59
CA LYS A 55 -1.38 0.63 23.45
C LYS A 55 -0.88 1.06 22.06
N GLU A 56 -0.23 0.18 21.31
CA GLU A 56 0.26 0.45 19.96
C GLU A 56 0.31 -0.82 19.10
N ASN A 57 -0.75 -1.10 18.33
CA ASN A 57 -0.69 -2.09 17.25
C ASN A 57 -1.13 -1.40 15.95
N VAL A 58 -0.19 -1.29 15.00
CA VAL A 58 -0.50 -0.92 13.60
C VAL A 58 -0.68 -2.20 12.83
N GLU A 59 -1.85 -2.40 12.25
CA GLU A 59 -2.12 -3.54 11.37
C GLU A 59 -1.74 -3.18 9.94
N TRP A 60 -1.05 -4.10 9.29
CA TRP A 60 -0.70 -4.03 7.88
C TRP A 60 -1.59 -4.98 7.10
N ARG A 61 -2.28 -4.43 6.11
CA ARG A 61 -3.19 -5.16 5.22
C ARG A 61 -2.70 -5.10 3.79
N ASP A 62 -2.99 -6.13 3.01
CA ASP A 62 -2.73 -6.13 1.58
C ASP A 62 -3.85 -5.47 0.76
N GLY A 63 -3.73 -5.52 -0.57
CA GLY A 63 -4.74 -5.01 -1.51
C GLY A 63 -6.12 -5.65 -1.37
N ASP A 64 -6.19 -6.90 -0.91
CA ASP A 64 -7.44 -7.63 -0.64
C ASP A 64 -8.00 -7.34 0.76
N GLY A 65 -7.30 -6.53 1.55
CA GLY A 65 -7.68 -6.17 2.92
C GLY A 65 -7.33 -7.21 3.99
N ARG A 66 -6.57 -8.26 3.64
CA ARG A 66 -6.12 -9.31 4.56
C ARG A 66 -4.97 -8.80 5.42
N VAL A 67 -4.96 -9.14 6.71
CA VAL A 67 -3.90 -8.75 7.63
C VAL A 67 -2.67 -9.61 7.39
N VAL A 68 -1.60 -9.00 6.89
CA VAL A 68 -0.34 -9.68 6.54
C VAL A 68 0.76 -9.47 7.58
N ALA A 69 0.69 -8.39 8.35
CA ALA A 69 1.64 -8.09 9.40
C ALA A 69 1.05 -7.15 10.48
N ALA A 70 1.74 -7.05 11.61
CA ALA A 70 1.45 -6.08 12.64
C ALA A 70 2.75 -5.48 13.19
N GLU A 71 2.74 -4.19 13.51
CA GLU A 71 3.81 -3.57 14.29
C GLU A 71 3.67 -3.97 15.75
N VAL A 72 4.74 -4.49 16.33
CA VAL A 72 4.81 -4.92 17.74
C VAL A 72 6.11 -4.36 18.33
N GLY A 73 5.98 -3.39 19.24
CA GLY A 73 7.13 -2.60 19.70
C GLY A 73 7.77 -1.85 18.51
N ASP A 74 9.09 -1.95 18.40
CA ASP A 74 9.85 -1.36 17.28
C ASP A 74 9.96 -2.28 16.06
N GLY A 75 9.36 -3.47 16.11
CA GLY A 75 9.47 -4.47 15.06
C GLY A 75 8.22 -4.60 14.19
N LEU A 76 8.40 -5.22 13.02
CA LEU A 76 7.33 -5.69 12.15
C LEU A 76 7.21 -7.21 12.27
N LYS A 77 6.07 -7.70 12.78
CA LYS A 77 5.78 -9.13 12.87
C LYS A 77 4.87 -9.56 11.72
N LEU A 78 5.34 -10.51 10.91
CA LEU A 78 4.53 -11.12 9.85
C LEU A 78 3.47 -12.04 10.48
N VAL A 79 2.24 -11.96 9.96
CA VAL A 79 1.10 -12.81 10.36
C VAL A 79 0.88 -13.94 9.36
N GLU A 80 1.29 -13.74 8.11
CA GLU A 80 1.13 -14.70 7.02
C GLU A 80 2.47 -15.05 6.36
N THR A 81 2.61 -16.29 5.89
CA THR A 81 3.74 -16.70 5.07
C THR A 81 3.62 -16.08 3.68
N MET A 82 4.55 -15.18 3.35
CA MET A 82 4.62 -14.52 2.05
C MET A 82 5.94 -14.84 1.34
N GLY A 83 5.88 -14.84 0.00
CA GLY A 83 7.04 -15.00 -0.86
C GLY A 83 8.07 -13.88 -0.64
N ARG A 84 9.35 -14.19 -0.89
CA ARG A 84 10.50 -13.30 -0.61
C ARG A 84 10.32 -11.89 -1.17
N LYS A 85 10.01 -11.76 -2.46
CA LYS A 85 9.84 -10.44 -3.10
C LYS A 85 8.74 -9.60 -2.43
N ARG A 86 7.59 -10.19 -2.13
CA ARG A 86 6.47 -9.48 -1.48
C ARG A 86 6.81 -9.07 -0.05
N ARG A 87 7.58 -9.90 0.65
CA ARG A 87 8.14 -9.58 1.98
C ARG A 87 9.06 -8.38 1.93
N ASP A 88 9.99 -8.35 0.98
CA ASP A 88 10.96 -7.27 0.85
C ASP A 88 10.23 -5.94 0.60
N VAL A 89 9.23 -5.94 -0.29
CA VAL A 89 8.37 -4.75 -0.53
C VAL A 89 7.65 -4.31 0.75
N LEU A 90 7.06 -5.23 1.51
CA LEU A 90 6.39 -4.90 2.77
C LEU A 90 7.36 -4.26 3.78
N ILE A 91 8.57 -4.82 3.92
CA ILE A 91 9.62 -4.29 4.81
C ILE A 91 10.03 -2.89 4.35
N THR A 92 10.20 -2.67 3.05
CA THR A 92 10.51 -1.34 2.50
C THR A 92 9.40 -0.34 2.81
N CYS A 93 8.13 -0.70 2.61
CA CYS A 93 6.99 0.16 2.97
C CYS A 93 6.99 0.51 4.46
N TRP A 94 7.26 -0.47 5.33
CA TRP A 94 7.36 -0.24 6.78
C TRP A 94 8.51 0.70 7.14
N ALA A 95 9.71 0.49 6.59
CA ALA A 95 10.85 1.36 6.81
C ALA A 95 10.57 2.80 6.36
N VAL A 96 9.99 2.99 5.18
CA VAL A 96 9.59 4.31 4.67
C VAL A 96 8.56 4.97 5.59
N ARG A 97 7.57 4.21 6.09
CA ARG A 97 6.61 4.72 7.06
C ARG A 97 7.30 5.20 8.34
N LYS A 98 8.20 4.40 8.90
CA LYS A 98 8.95 4.74 10.11
C LYS A 98 9.82 5.98 9.91
N TRP A 99 10.48 6.08 8.76
CA TRP A 99 11.24 7.26 8.33
C TRP A 99 10.37 8.51 8.29
N VAL A 100 9.24 8.48 7.56
CA VAL A 100 8.33 9.62 7.42
C VAL A 100 7.74 10.06 8.76
N LEU A 101 7.55 9.12 9.69
CA LEU A 101 7.07 9.40 11.04
C LEU A 101 8.18 9.85 12.00
N GLY A 102 9.46 9.85 11.60
CA GLY A 102 10.58 10.15 12.48
C GLY A 102 10.75 9.12 13.62
N THR A 103 10.37 7.87 13.37
CA THR A 103 10.38 6.78 14.37
C THR A 103 11.30 5.63 13.96
N LEU A 104 12.13 5.85 12.95
CA LEU A 104 13.19 4.91 12.59
C LEU A 104 14.29 5.09 13.63
N ALA A 105 14.48 4.11 14.51
CA ALA A 105 15.50 4.20 15.55
C ALA A 105 16.90 4.20 14.92
N GLU A 106 17.62 5.30 15.05
CA GLU A 106 19.07 5.33 14.89
C GLU A 106 19.66 4.62 16.10
N ARG A 107 20.16 3.40 15.90
CA ARG A 107 21.04 2.79 16.89
C ARG A 107 22.45 3.28 16.59
N GLU A 108 22.93 4.21 17.41
CA GLU A 108 24.35 4.56 17.53
C GLU A 108 25.17 3.38 18.09
#